data_AF-A0A2N2WHV1-F1
#
_entry.id   AF-A0A2N2WHV1-F1
#
_cell.length_a   1.000
_cell.length_b   1.000
_cell.length_c   1.000
_cell.angle_alpha   90.00
_cell.angle_beta   90.00
_cell.angle_gamma   90.00
#
_symmetry.space_group_name_H-M   'P 1'
#
loop_
_entity.id
_entity.type
_entity.pdbx_description
1 polymer ?
#
loop_
_entity_poly.entity_id
_entity_poly.type
_entity_poly.pdbx_seq_one_letter_code
_entity_poly.pdbx_strand_id
1 'polypeptide(L)'
;MSKKLLIRDLTLRDGQQSLFATRMTQAQIDRVLPLYREANFYAMEVWGGAVPDSIMRYLNENPWHRLEKIKEAIGEVSKLTALSRGRNLFGYNPYPDDVIDGFNRNAIKSGIGIMRIFDALNDTDNIGSTIKSVKENGGIADCAVCYTVDPYFSAIKRLKAILTAKPLQTHIFTDQYYLDKALKLQEMGADMISIKDMAGLIPPLRTGRLVRLLKKNLTIPLDFHTHCTPGYGLASTLMAIVNGADIVDTNIMSFSGGTAAASYEIIQLFCNRMGIDTGVNAEAVVKIDAILREIRLELAQYDQYSEFPREFNIVSDKLPKDIDELFELAIAYAKADKEEDLLNACSRIESYFNFPEPDEKVKEAEVPGGMYSNMLAQLKELKLEKLLPRTLELIPSVRMDAGCPPLVTPTSQIVGAQAVNCAIDESKGLPVYTTKSIQFVNLVKGVYGKTPVEVDPEFRFRIAGVREETAYDTKFYKRQENPVFHEYGEVKLAADEKEELLLELFPTVASSFLKQKVEQKYLDEIHRVEEAKRLKFEAEKQAYNELSPEEKQQRLLDGLYHYNWTSDEDDTLGHS
;
A
#
# COMPACT_ATOMS: atom_id res chain seq x y z
N MET A 1 -2.85 5.68 36.54
CA MET A 1 -2.50 4.75 35.44
C MET A 1 -1.67 5.55 34.44
N SER A 2 -0.57 5.01 33.91
CA SER A 2 0.18 5.68 32.84
C SER A 2 -0.72 5.86 31.62
N LYS A 3 -0.51 6.93 30.84
CA LYS A 3 -1.16 7.06 29.53
C LYS A 3 -0.61 5.97 28.62
N LYS A 4 -1.48 5.30 27.88
CA LYS A 4 -1.09 4.25 26.92
C LYS A 4 -1.26 4.79 25.50
N LEU A 5 -0.28 4.53 24.65
CA LEU A 5 -0.33 4.77 23.21
C LEU A 5 -0.12 3.45 22.49
N LEU A 6 -0.93 3.14 21.49
CA LEU A 6 -0.75 1.94 20.69
C LEU A 6 0.06 2.26 19.44
N ILE A 7 1.00 1.38 19.08
CA ILE A 7 1.86 1.57 17.92
C ILE A 7 1.49 0.56 16.83
N ARG A 8 1.18 1.06 15.64
CA ARG A 8 1.10 0.25 14.42
C ARG A 8 2.39 0.41 13.64
N ASP A 9 3.14 -0.67 13.51
CA ASP A 9 4.33 -0.69 12.66
C ASP A 9 3.92 -0.81 11.18
N LEU A 10 4.52 0.03 10.32
CA LEU A 10 4.28 0.04 8.88
C LEU A 10 5.47 -0.50 8.06
N THR A 11 6.52 -0.98 8.71
CA THR A 11 7.84 -1.22 8.08
C THR A 11 7.77 -2.26 6.97
N LEU A 12 7.05 -3.34 7.21
CA LEU A 12 6.92 -4.44 6.25
C LEU A 12 5.87 -4.18 5.14
N ARG A 13 5.16 -3.04 5.14
CA ARG A 13 4.23 -2.63 4.07
C ARG A 13 4.54 -1.21 3.58
N ASP A 14 4.08 -0.17 4.27
CA ASP A 14 4.18 1.21 3.77
C ASP A 14 5.62 1.74 3.78
N GLY A 15 6.45 1.31 4.74
CA GLY A 15 7.87 1.69 4.79
C GLY A 15 8.61 1.23 3.54
N GLN A 16 8.55 -0.08 3.25
CA GLN A 16 9.15 -0.61 2.02
C GLN A 16 8.50 -0.09 0.74
N GLN A 17 7.20 0.20 0.76
CA GLN A 17 6.50 0.75 -0.38
C GLN A 17 6.97 2.18 -0.69
N SER A 18 7.18 2.97 0.35
CA SER A 18 7.59 4.38 0.25
C SER A 18 9.05 4.52 -0.15
N LEU A 19 9.96 3.73 0.45
CA LEU A 19 11.41 3.90 0.27
C LEU A 19 12.02 3.00 -0.80
N PHE A 20 11.48 1.79 -1.01
CA PHE A 20 12.11 0.73 -1.82
C PHE A 20 11.18 0.15 -2.89
N ALA A 21 10.15 0.92 -3.29
CA ALA A 21 9.18 0.54 -4.31
C ALA A 21 8.50 -0.83 -4.07
N THR A 22 8.39 -1.30 -2.83
CA THR A 22 7.82 -2.62 -2.48
C THR A 22 8.65 -3.79 -3.05
N ARG A 23 9.97 -3.75 -2.87
CA ARG A 23 10.93 -4.76 -3.38
C ARG A 23 11.53 -5.68 -2.31
N MET A 24 11.03 -5.64 -1.08
CA MET A 24 11.49 -6.56 -0.03
C MET A 24 10.95 -7.98 -0.28
N THR A 25 11.84 -8.96 -0.33
CA THR A 25 11.53 -10.39 -0.60
C THR A 25 11.00 -11.10 0.64
N GLN A 26 10.36 -12.25 0.48
CA GLN A 26 9.92 -13.08 1.61
C GLN A 26 11.12 -13.49 2.49
N ALA A 27 12.23 -13.88 1.87
CA ALA A 27 13.44 -14.30 2.59
C ALA A 27 14.02 -13.17 3.46
N GLN A 28 13.94 -11.91 3.00
CA GLN A 28 14.33 -10.75 3.79
C GLN A 28 13.37 -10.51 4.96
N ILE A 29 12.06 -10.65 4.74
CA ILE A 29 11.04 -10.53 5.79
C ILE A 29 11.26 -11.63 6.86
N ASP A 30 11.52 -12.86 6.46
CA ASP A 30 11.69 -14.00 7.38
C ASP A 30 12.82 -13.77 8.41
N ARG A 31 13.87 -13.02 8.05
CA ARG A 31 14.98 -12.68 8.96
C ARG A 31 14.53 -11.89 10.19
N VAL A 32 13.46 -11.10 10.09
CA VAL A 32 13.00 -10.20 11.16
C VAL A 32 11.77 -10.70 11.91
N LEU A 33 11.00 -11.64 11.36
CA LEU A 33 9.72 -12.09 11.94
C LEU A 33 9.81 -12.60 13.39
N PRO A 34 10.82 -13.40 13.80
CA PRO A 34 10.94 -13.85 15.19
C PRO A 34 11.08 -12.67 16.16
N LEU A 35 11.84 -11.65 15.78
CA LEU A 35 12.04 -10.46 16.60
C LEU A 35 10.80 -9.55 16.60
N TYR A 36 10.03 -9.47 15.51
CA TYR A 36 8.75 -8.76 15.52
C TYR A 36 7.74 -9.37 16.50
N ARG A 37 7.75 -10.70 16.67
CA ARG A 37 6.96 -11.36 17.70
C ARG A 37 7.40 -10.94 19.10
N GLU A 38 8.70 -10.79 19.35
CA GLU A 38 9.24 -10.29 20.62
C GLU A 38 8.97 -8.79 20.84
N ALA A 39 8.91 -8.00 19.76
CA ALA A 39 8.68 -6.55 19.79
C ALA A 39 7.28 -6.19 20.29
N ASN A 40 6.28 -7.05 20.07
CA ASN A 40 4.93 -6.90 20.62
C ASN A 40 4.25 -5.55 20.27
N PHE A 41 4.35 -5.16 18.99
CA PHE A 41 3.55 -4.05 18.46
C PHE A 41 2.05 -4.32 18.61
N TYR A 42 1.25 -3.26 18.79
CA TYR A 42 -0.22 -3.43 18.81
C TYR A 42 -0.73 -4.03 17.50
N ALA A 43 -0.20 -3.51 16.38
CA ALA A 43 -0.51 -3.99 15.05
C ALA A 43 0.71 -3.86 14.13
N MET A 44 0.74 -4.68 13.09
CA MET A 44 1.74 -4.62 12.02
C MET A 44 1.00 -4.55 10.70
N GLU A 45 1.22 -3.50 9.93
CA GLU A 45 0.73 -3.42 8.57
C GLU A 45 1.71 -4.13 7.63
N VAL A 46 1.23 -5.22 7.01
CA VAL A 46 2.08 -6.18 6.30
C VAL A 46 1.53 -6.54 4.91
N TRP A 47 0.33 -6.07 4.58
CA TRP A 47 -0.38 -6.51 3.38
C TRP A 47 -1.29 -5.43 2.78
N GLY A 48 -1.84 -5.72 1.60
CA GLY A 48 -2.59 -4.75 0.82
C GLY A 48 -1.70 -3.64 0.24
N GLY A 49 -2.29 -2.50 -0.09
CA GLY A 49 -1.60 -1.46 -0.85
C GLY A 49 -1.03 -1.98 -2.17
N ALA A 50 0.26 -1.77 -2.41
CA ALA A 50 0.95 -2.26 -3.61
C ALA A 50 1.48 -3.70 -3.49
N VAL A 51 1.44 -4.32 -2.30
CA VAL A 51 2.10 -5.62 -2.04
C VAL A 51 1.59 -6.72 -2.98
N PRO A 52 0.27 -6.96 -3.14
CA PRO A 52 -0.20 -8.06 -3.97
C PRO A 52 0.26 -7.98 -5.45
N ASP A 53 0.20 -6.81 -6.07
CA ASP A 53 0.70 -6.60 -7.45
C ASP A 53 2.23 -6.72 -7.50
N SER A 54 2.91 -5.96 -6.66
CA SER A 54 4.35 -5.74 -6.74
C SER A 54 5.14 -7.04 -6.60
N ILE A 55 4.80 -7.88 -5.62
CA ILE A 55 5.63 -9.06 -5.33
C ILE A 55 5.41 -10.15 -6.36
N MET A 56 4.20 -10.27 -6.93
CA MET A 56 3.97 -11.17 -8.06
C MET A 56 4.76 -10.70 -9.28
N ARG A 57 4.67 -9.40 -9.58
CA ARG A 57 5.26 -8.82 -10.79
C ARG A 57 6.78 -8.81 -10.78
N TYR A 58 7.38 -8.47 -9.64
CA TYR A 58 8.82 -8.15 -9.58
C TYR A 58 9.64 -9.17 -8.80
N LEU A 59 9.01 -9.91 -7.88
CA LEU A 59 9.71 -10.88 -7.02
C LEU A 59 9.32 -12.32 -7.35
N ASN A 60 8.30 -12.53 -8.20
CA ASN A 60 7.72 -13.84 -8.48
C ASN A 60 7.28 -14.58 -7.19
N GLU A 61 6.68 -13.85 -6.25
CA GLU A 61 6.23 -14.39 -4.96
C GLU A 61 4.70 -14.35 -4.83
N ASN A 62 4.14 -15.31 -4.08
CA ASN A 62 2.70 -15.38 -3.85
C ASN A 62 2.27 -14.52 -2.65
N PRO A 63 1.34 -13.55 -2.82
CA PRO A 63 0.94 -12.63 -1.76
C PRO A 63 0.12 -13.26 -0.64
N TRP A 64 -0.64 -14.32 -0.93
CA TRP A 64 -1.35 -15.08 0.10
C TRP A 64 -0.37 -15.87 0.96
N HIS A 65 0.60 -16.53 0.32
CA HIS A 65 1.65 -17.26 1.03
C HIS A 65 2.46 -16.34 1.95
N ARG A 66 2.83 -15.14 1.48
CA ARG A 66 3.51 -14.14 2.30
C ARG A 66 2.71 -13.79 3.55
N LEU A 67 1.42 -13.51 3.39
CA LEU A 67 0.54 -13.19 4.52
C LEU A 67 0.46 -14.34 5.53
N GLU A 68 0.26 -15.57 5.05
CA GLU A 68 0.17 -16.77 5.88
C GLU A 68 1.48 -17.05 6.63
N LYS A 69 2.63 -16.87 5.98
CA LYS A 69 3.96 -17.01 6.60
C LYS A 69 4.18 -15.99 7.72
N ILE A 70 3.79 -14.73 7.48
CA ILE A 70 3.85 -13.69 8.51
C ILE A 70 2.92 -14.06 9.68
N LYS A 71 1.69 -14.53 9.40
CA LYS A 71 0.74 -14.95 10.45
C LYS A 71 1.28 -16.14 11.25
N GLU A 72 1.87 -17.12 10.59
CA GLU A 72 2.49 -18.30 11.23
C GLU A 72 3.58 -17.87 12.24
N ALA A 73 4.48 -16.97 11.85
CA ALA A 73 5.56 -16.51 12.71
C ALA A 73 5.08 -15.58 13.86
N ILE A 74 4.21 -14.62 13.56
CA ILE A 74 3.76 -13.61 14.53
C ILE A 74 2.72 -14.17 15.51
N GLY A 75 1.85 -15.09 15.07
CA GLY A 75 0.76 -15.63 15.87
C GLY A 75 -0.29 -14.57 16.24
N GLU A 76 -0.68 -14.51 17.51
CA GLU A 76 -1.71 -13.58 18.04
C GLU A 76 -1.12 -12.39 18.81
N VAL A 77 0.21 -12.24 18.82
CA VAL A 77 0.88 -11.18 19.60
C VAL A 77 0.56 -9.79 19.03
N SER A 78 0.62 -9.66 17.70
CA SER A 78 0.31 -8.42 16.99
C SER A 78 -0.84 -8.65 16.01
N LYS A 79 -1.73 -7.66 15.86
CA LYS A 79 -2.76 -7.73 14.81
C LYS A 79 -2.14 -7.44 13.45
N LEU A 80 -2.31 -8.35 12.50
CA LEU A 80 -1.89 -8.08 11.12
C LEU A 80 -2.89 -7.16 10.44
N THR A 81 -2.38 -6.13 9.78
CA THR A 81 -3.17 -5.08 9.14
C THR A 81 -2.94 -5.09 7.64
N ALA A 82 -4.02 -4.86 6.88
CA ALA A 82 -3.96 -4.60 5.45
C ALA A 82 -4.60 -3.26 5.11
N LEU A 83 -4.09 -2.59 4.07
CA LEU A 83 -4.70 -1.41 3.47
C LEU A 83 -5.54 -1.80 2.25
N SER A 84 -6.83 -1.47 2.23
CA SER A 84 -7.77 -1.74 1.14
C SER A 84 -8.50 -0.48 0.66
N ARG A 85 -8.78 -0.39 -0.65
CA ARG A 85 -9.43 0.78 -1.30
C ARG A 85 -10.94 0.58 -1.44
N GLY A 86 -11.66 0.40 -0.34
CA GLY A 86 -13.13 0.29 -0.34
C GLY A 86 -13.65 -0.64 -1.43
N ARG A 87 -14.59 -0.16 -2.24
CA ARG A 87 -15.18 -0.90 -3.38
C ARG A 87 -14.20 -1.17 -4.54
N ASN A 88 -13.10 -0.43 -4.65
CA ASN A 88 -12.08 -0.65 -5.67
C ASN A 88 -11.05 -1.71 -5.27
N LEU A 89 -10.99 -2.14 -4.00
CA LEU A 89 -9.98 -3.09 -3.48
C LEU A 89 -8.56 -2.68 -3.87
N PHE A 90 -7.98 -3.28 -4.93
CA PHE A 90 -6.70 -2.86 -5.50
C PHE A 90 -6.76 -2.47 -6.98
N GLY A 91 -7.93 -2.61 -7.60
CA GLY A 91 -8.16 -2.30 -9.01
C GLY A 91 -8.53 -0.83 -9.25
N TYR A 92 -8.79 -0.52 -10.52
CA TYR A 92 -9.23 0.81 -10.97
C TYR A 92 -10.74 0.93 -11.11
N ASN A 93 -11.49 -0.16 -11.23
CA ASN A 93 -12.94 -0.13 -11.33
C ASN A 93 -13.58 -0.64 -10.02
N PRO A 94 -14.80 -0.19 -9.69
CA PRO A 94 -15.55 -0.75 -8.56
C PRO A 94 -15.88 -2.23 -8.77
N TYR A 95 -15.73 -3.05 -7.73
CA TYR A 95 -16.06 -4.48 -7.76
C TYR A 95 -17.47 -4.75 -7.20
N PRO A 96 -18.13 -5.83 -7.65
CA PRO A 96 -19.37 -6.31 -7.03
C PRO A 96 -19.12 -6.86 -5.61
N ASP A 97 -20.18 -6.91 -4.81
CA ASP A 97 -20.10 -7.27 -3.39
C ASP A 97 -19.57 -8.69 -3.15
N ASP A 98 -19.79 -9.64 -4.07
CA ASP A 98 -19.29 -11.00 -3.99
C ASP A 98 -17.75 -11.09 -4.11
N VAL A 99 -17.15 -10.26 -4.97
CA VAL A 99 -15.68 -10.16 -5.07
C VAL A 99 -15.10 -9.48 -3.83
N ILE A 100 -15.77 -8.44 -3.32
CA ILE A 100 -15.38 -7.77 -2.06
C ILE A 100 -15.44 -8.75 -0.90
N ASP A 101 -16.51 -9.53 -0.77
CA ASP A 101 -16.63 -10.52 0.29
C ASP A 101 -15.60 -11.65 0.15
N GLY A 102 -15.44 -12.19 -1.06
CA GLY A 102 -14.42 -13.19 -1.35
C GLY A 102 -13.02 -12.73 -0.94
N PHE A 103 -12.67 -11.48 -1.26
CA PHE A 103 -11.38 -10.90 -0.88
C PHE A 103 -11.22 -10.77 0.64
N ASN A 104 -12.16 -10.10 1.32
CA ASN A 104 -12.05 -9.84 2.77
C ASN A 104 -12.08 -11.14 3.58
N ARG A 105 -12.96 -12.07 3.21
CA ARG A 105 -13.03 -13.41 3.82
C ARG A 105 -11.70 -14.15 3.72
N ASN A 106 -11.09 -14.18 2.53
CA ASN A 106 -9.80 -14.86 2.34
C ASN A 106 -8.66 -14.12 3.05
N ALA A 107 -8.67 -12.78 3.08
CA ALA A 107 -7.69 -11.97 3.81
C ALA A 107 -7.73 -12.26 5.32
N ILE A 108 -8.92 -12.26 5.92
CA ILE A 108 -9.10 -12.51 7.36
C ILE A 108 -8.75 -13.96 7.70
N LYS A 109 -9.22 -14.93 6.91
CA LYS A 109 -8.84 -16.35 7.08
C LYS A 109 -7.33 -16.58 6.99
N SER A 110 -6.62 -15.79 6.21
CA SER A 110 -5.16 -15.91 6.04
C SER A 110 -4.37 -15.17 7.12
N GLY A 111 -5.04 -14.40 8.00
CA GLY A 111 -4.43 -13.82 9.19
C GLY A 111 -4.64 -12.32 9.41
N ILE A 112 -5.30 -11.60 8.50
CA ILE A 112 -5.60 -10.16 8.71
C ILE A 112 -6.59 -9.99 9.86
N GLY A 113 -6.18 -9.23 10.88
CA GLY A 113 -7.01 -8.85 12.02
C GLY A 113 -7.61 -7.46 11.89
N ILE A 114 -6.93 -6.52 11.22
CA ILE A 114 -7.42 -5.16 10.95
C ILE A 114 -7.42 -4.91 9.45
N MET A 115 -8.57 -4.52 8.90
CA MET A 115 -8.64 -4.01 7.54
C MET A 115 -8.77 -2.49 7.60
N ARG A 116 -7.72 -1.76 7.18
CA ARG A 116 -7.78 -0.32 6.98
C ARG A 116 -8.42 -0.03 5.63
N ILE A 117 -9.60 0.57 5.64
CA ILE A 117 -10.43 0.79 4.46
C ILE A 117 -10.51 2.29 4.18
N PHE A 118 -10.08 2.71 2.99
CA PHE A 118 -10.27 4.09 2.52
C PHE A 118 -10.96 4.11 1.16
N ASP A 119 -11.57 5.24 0.84
CA ASP A 119 -12.06 5.56 -0.50
C ASP A 119 -11.30 6.77 -1.04
N ALA A 120 -10.92 6.73 -2.31
CA ALA A 120 -10.08 7.77 -2.91
C ALA A 120 -10.81 9.13 -3.09
N LEU A 121 -12.13 9.14 -2.97
CA LEU A 121 -12.99 10.32 -3.02
C LEU A 121 -13.50 10.73 -1.63
N ASN A 122 -13.15 9.98 -0.58
CA ASN A 122 -13.82 10.01 0.73
C ASN A 122 -15.34 9.79 0.61
N ASP A 123 -15.78 9.01 -0.38
CA ASP A 123 -17.16 8.56 -0.49
C ASP A 123 -17.41 7.43 0.52
N THR A 124 -18.19 7.71 1.55
CA THR A 124 -18.50 6.72 2.59
C THR A 124 -19.36 5.58 2.05
N ASP A 125 -20.19 5.84 1.02
CA ASP A 125 -21.08 4.83 0.43
C ASP A 125 -20.26 3.69 -0.22
N ASN A 126 -19.07 3.99 -0.73
CA ASN A 126 -18.14 3.01 -1.32
C ASN A 126 -17.45 2.10 -0.29
N ILE A 127 -17.57 2.38 1.01
CA ILE A 127 -16.87 1.64 2.07
C ILE A 127 -17.84 0.67 2.78
N GLY A 128 -19.16 0.88 2.68
CA GLY A 128 -20.17 0.12 3.42
C GLY A 128 -20.11 -1.41 3.22
N SER A 129 -19.99 -1.88 1.96
CA SER A 129 -19.87 -3.31 1.66
C SER A 129 -18.65 -3.95 2.33
N THR A 130 -17.52 -3.23 2.33
CA THR A 130 -16.26 -3.70 2.92
C THR A 130 -16.34 -3.73 4.44
N ILE A 131 -16.93 -2.71 5.09
CA ILE A 131 -17.17 -2.71 6.55
C ILE A 131 -17.97 -3.95 6.93
N LYS A 132 -19.09 -4.17 6.25
CA LYS A 132 -19.97 -5.31 6.52
C LYS A 132 -19.22 -6.63 6.41
N SER A 133 -18.56 -6.87 5.27
CA SER A 133 -17.84 -8.13 5.04
C SER A 133 -16.70 -8.35 6.03
N VAL A 134 -15.91 -7.33 6.34
CA VAL A 134 -14.82 -7.44 7.34
C VAL A 134 -15.37 -7.88 8.69
N LYS A 135 -16.46 -7.26 9.16
CA LYS A 135 -17.07 -7.59 10.46
C LYS A 135 -17.72 -8.97 10.47
N GLU A 136 -18.45 -9.34 9.41
CA GLU A 136 -19.07 -10.67 9.28
C GLU A 136 -18.04 -11.80 9.30
N ASN A 137 -16.82 -11.52 8.85
CA ASN A 137 -15.70 -12.47 8.88
C ASN A 137 -14.82 -12.36 10.15
N GLY A 138 -15.20 -11.51 11.12
CA GLY A 138 -14.51 -11.39 12.42
C GLY A 138 -13.30 -10.45 12.46
N GLY A 139 -13.10 -9.63 11.43
CA GLY A 139 -12.05 -8.60 11.40
C GLY A 139 -12.49 -7.26 12.01
N ILE A 140 -11.51 -6.39 12.26
CA ILE A 140 -11.72 -5.01 12.73
C ILE A 140 -11.75 -4.07 11.52
N ALA A 141 -12.83 -3.30 11.39
CA ALA A 141 -12.96 -2.29 10.33
C ALA A 141 -12.35 -0.95 10.77
N ASP A 142 -11.15 -0.64 10.27
CA ASP A 142 -10.47 0.65 10.45
C ASP A 142 -10.80 1.57 9.27
N CYS A 143 -11.75 2.48 9.44
CA CYS A 143 -12.18 3.34 8.34
C CYS A 143 -11.35 4.64 8.30
N ALA A 144 -10.66 4.82 7.18
CA ALA A 144 -9.74 5.93 6.98
C ALA A 144 -10.41 7.07 6.20
N VAL A 145 -10.31 8.29 6.76
CA VAL A 145 -10.64 9.53 6.06
C VAL A 145 -9.34 10.09 5.48
N CYS A 146 -9.24 10.16 4.15
CA CYS A 146 -8.05 10.69 3.48
C CYS A 146 -7.96 12.20 3.73
N TYR A 147 -6.85 12.63 4.32
CA TYR A 147 -6.56 14.04 4.54
C TYR A 147 -6.04 14.69 3.26
N THR A 148 -6.55 15.89 2.97
CA THR A 148 -6.09 16.73 1.88
C THR A 148 -6.42 18.20 2.17
N VAL A 149 -5.88 19.09 1.35
CA VAL A 149 -6.04 20.54 1.46
C VAL A 149 -6.81 21.09 0.26
N ASP A 150 -7.45 22.24 0.46
CA ASP A 150 -8.14 22.96 -0.60
C ASP A 150 -7.14 23.37 -1.68
N PRO A 151 -7.49 23.30 -2.98
CA PRO A 151 -6.56 23.65 -4.04
C PRO A 151 -6.08 25.10 -3.95
N TYR A 152 -4.77 25.30 -3.98
CA TYR A 152 -4.21 26.65 -4.05
C TYR A 152 -4.44 27.30 -5.42
N PHE A 153 -5.08 28.47 -5.42
CA PHE A 153 -5.26 29.32 -6.61
C PHE A 153 -4.42 30.60 -6.50
N SER A 154 -3.61 30.87 -7.53
CA SER A 154 -2.78 32.08 -7.63
C SER A 154 -3.62 33.35 -7.66
N ALA A 155 -3.03 34.48 -7.23
CA ALA A 155 -3.71 35.78 -7.16
C ALA A 155 -4.34 36.21 -8.50
N ILE A 156 -3.65 35.96 -9.61
CA ILE A 156 -4.14 36.25 -10.97
C ILE A 156 -5.41 35.45 -11.28
N LYS A 157 -5.45 34.18 -10.86
CA LYS A 157 -6.60 33.30 -11.10
C LYS A 157 -7.79 33.66 -10.20
N ARG A 158 -7.52 34.08 -8.96
CA ARG A 158 -8.55 34.67 -8.07
C ARG A 158 -9.15 35.94 -8.68
N LEU A 159 -8.33 36.83 -9.24
CA LEU A 159 -8.81 38.04 -9.92
C LEU A 159 -9.65 37.70 -11.17
N LYS A 160 -9.22 36.73 -11.98
CA LYS A 160 -10.01 36.26 -13.14
C LYS A 160 -11.36 35.68 -12.72
N ALA A 161 -11.43 34.91 -11.65
CA ALA A 161 -12.69 34.34 -11.14
C ALA A 161 -13.68 35.42 -10.70
N ILE A 162 -13.18 36.49 -10.06
CA ILE A 162 -13.99 37.68 -9.72
C ILE A 162 -14.55 38.33 -10.99
N LEU A 163 -13.73 38.46 -12.04
CA LEU A 163 -14.14 39.06 -13.32
C LEU A 163 -15.13 38.20 -14.11
N THR A 164 -15.09 36.87 -13.98
CA THR A 164 -16.00 35.95 -14.69
C THR A 164 -17.25 35.58 -13.89
N ALA A 165 -17.45 36.17 -12.70
CA ALA A 165 -18.57 35.91 -11.79
C ALA A 165 -18.78 34.41 -11.44
N LYS A 166 -17.72 33.59 -11.54
CA LYS A 166 -17.71 32.21 -11.09
C LYS A 166 -16.87 32.12 -9.81
N PRO A 167 -17.48 32.02 -8.62
CA PRO A 167 -16.72 31.97 -7.38
C PRO A 167 -15.83 30.73 -7.35
N LEU A 168 -14.57 30.89 -6.95
CA LEU A 168 -13.71 29.76 -6.63
C LEU A 168 -14.26 29.14 -5.35
N GLN A 169 -14.61 27.85 -5.42
CA GLN A 169 -14.93 27.12 -4.21
C GLN A 169 -13.68 27.01 -3.34
N THR A 170 -13.84 27.42 -2.10
CA THR A 170 -12.83 27.41 -1.04
C THR A 170 -13.51 26.90 0.22
N HIS A 171 -12.74 26.42 1.20
CA HIS A 171 -13.25 25.82 2.43
C HIS A 171 -14.03 24.52 2.18
N ILE A 172 -13.48 23.62 1.35
CA ILE A 172 -14.08 22.31 1.06
C ILE A 172 -13.70 21.36 2.20
N PHE A 173 -12.40 21.21 2.44
CA PHE A 173 -11.86 20.29 3.44
C PHE A 173 -11.75 20.97 4.81
N THR A 174 -12.87 21.35 5.40
CA THR A 174 -12.92 21.95 6.75
C THR A 174 -12.75 20.91 7.85
N ASP A 175 -12.51 21.35 9.09
CA ASP A 175 -12.47 20.43 10.23
C ASP A 175 -13.83 19.74 10.46
N GLN A 176 -14.94 20.43 10.11
CA GLN A 176 -16.29 19.85 10.12
C GLN A 176 -16.46 18.75 9.06
N TYR A 177 -15.92 18.93 7.85
CA TYR A 177 -15.93 17.90 6.81
C TYR A 177 -15.32 16.59 7.32
N TYR A 178 -14.16 16.67 7.98
CA TYR A 178 -13.50 15.48 8.54
C TYR A 178 -14.30 14.84 9.67
N LEU A 179 -14.90 15.66 10.54
CA LEU A 179 -15.77 15.18 11.62
C LEU A 179 -17.02 14.47 11.07
N ASP A 180 -17.71 15.06 10.10
CA ASP A 180 -18.93 14.51 9.52
C ASP A 180 -18.65 13.16 8.85
N LYS A 181 -17.53 13.05 8.12
CA LYS A 181 -17.09 11.78 7.51
C LYS A 181 -16.78 10.72 8.57
N ALA A 182 -16.06 11.08 9.63
CA ALA A 182 -15.73 10.15 10.72
C ALA A 182 -16.97 9.67 11.48
N LEU A 183 -17.91 10.58 11.80
CA LEU A 183 -19.17 10.24 12.44
C LEU A 183 -20.02 9.33 11.55
N LYS A 184 -20.09 9.63 10.24
CA LYS A 184 -20.81 8.79 9.29
C LYS A 184 -20.24 7.37 9.22
N LEU A 185 -18.91 7.23 9.20
CA LEU A 185 -18.24 5.92 9.20
C LEU A 185 -18.48 5.15 10.50
N GLN A 186 -18.48 5.85 11.66
CA GLN A 186 -18.85 5.24 12.94
C GLN A 186 -20.31 4.73 12.92
N GLU A 187 -21.26 5.52 12.40
CA GLU A 187 -22.66 5.10 12.24
C GLU A 187 -22.81 3.89 11.31
N MET A 188 -21.94 3.77 10.29
CA MET A 188 -21.90 2.64 9.36
C MET A 188 -21.25 1.39 9.98
N GLY A 189 -20.72 1.48 11.19
CA GLY A 189 -20.18 0.35 11.96
C GLY A 189 -18.67 0.23 11.95
N ALA A 190 -17.92 1.29 11.63
CA ALA A 190 -16.47 1.31 11.83
C ALA A 190 -16.10 0.97 13.29
N ASP A 191 -15.07 0.14 13.48
CA ASP A 191 -14.56 -0.22 14.81
C ASP A 191 -13.47 0.76 15.28
N MET A 192 -12.86 1.48 14.35
CA MET A 192 -11.94 2.59 14.59
C MET A 192 -11.88 3.53 13.37
N ILE A 193 -11.40 4.75 13.59
CA ILE A 193 -11.20 5.76 12.53
C ILE A 193 -9.72 6.08 12.39
N SER A 194 -9.22 6.15 11.15
CA SER A 194 -7.90 6.67 10.84
C SER A 194 -8.00 8.04 10.15
N ILE A 195 -7.22 9.02 10.60
CA ILE A 195 -6.85 10.14 9.72
C ILE A 195 -5.72 9.62 8.83
N LYS A 196 -5.95 9.59 7.51
CA LYS A 196 -4.97 9.10 6.56
C LYS A 196 -4.38 10.24 5.74
N ASP A 197 -3.29 10.82 6.21
CA ASP A 197 -2.52 11.81 5.46
C ASP A 197 -1.44 11.13 4.59
N MET A 198 -1.84 10.68 3.41
CA MET A 198 -0.97 9.97 2.47
C MET A 198 0.20 10.78 1.92
N ALA A 199 0.16 12.11 2.03
CA ALA A 199 1.16 13.01 1.44
C ALA A 199 1.97 13.78 2.51
N GLY A 200 1.61 13.65 3.80
CA GLY A 200 2.26 14.38 4.89
C GLY A 200 1.87 15.85 4.96
N LEU A 201 0.73 16.24 4.37
CA LEU A 201 0.32 17.63 4.20
C LEU A 201 -0.35 18.25 5.45
N ILE A 202 -0.68 17.47 6.48
CA ILE A 202 -1.35 18.00 7.67
C ILE A 202 -0.33 18.75 8.56
N PRO A 203 -0.49 20.07 8.78
CA PRO A 203 0.40 20.81 9.67
C PRO A 203 0.13 20.46 11.13
N PRO A 204 1.13 20.55 12.02
CA PRO A 204 0.99 20.13 13.41
C PRO A 204 -0.20 20.78 14.12
N LEU A 205 -0.37 22.09 14.06
CA LEU A 205 -1.46 22.79 14.76
C LEU A 205 -2.84 22.27 14.31
N ARG A 206 -2.98 21.95 13.02
CA ARG A 206 -4.21 21.37 12.49
C ARG A 206 -4.41 19.94 12.95
N THR A 207 -3.36 19.14 13.03
CA THR A 207 -3.39 17.80 13.64
C THR A 207 -3.95 17.86 15.06
N GLY A 208 -3.43 18.77 15.88
CA GLY A 208 -3.91 18.95 17.26
C GLY A 208 -5.40 19.30 17.32
N ARG A 209 -5.87 20.22 16.48
CA ARG A 209 -7.31 20.58 16.39
C ARG A 209 -8.18 19.40 15.97
N LEU A 210 -7.82 18.69 14.90
CA LEU A 210 -8.60 17.56 14.40
C LEU A 210 -8.65 16.40 15.39
N VAL A 211 -7.52 16.04 16.00
CA VAL A 211 -7.47 14.97 17.01
C VAL A 211 -8.37 15.33 18.20
N ARG A 212 -8.27 16.55 18.75
CA ARG A 212 -9.16 17.01 19.84
C ARG A 212 -10.64 16.96 19.44
N LEU A 213 -10.96 17.41 18.22
CA LEU A 213 -12.32 17.43 17.70
C LEU A 213 -12.88 16.02 17.55
N LEU A 214 -12.15 15.11 16.92
CA LEU A 214 -12.58 13.73 16.69
C LEU A 214 -12.68 12.96 18.02
N LYS A 215 -11.67 13.04 18.89
CA LYS A 215 -11.69 12.38 20.21
C LYS A 215 -12.84 12.84 21.10
N LYS A 216 -13.31 14.08 20.94
CA LYS A 216 -14.47 14.60 21.69
C LYS A 216 -15.80 14.00 21.21
N ASN A 217 -15.92 13.62 19.94
CA ASN A 217 -17.18 13.24 19.31
C ASN A 217 -17.27 11.75 18.95
N LEU A 218 -16.14 11.08 18.75
CA LEU A 218 -16.07 9.65 18.48
C LEU A 218 -16.07 8.84 19.77
N THR A 219 -16.71 7.67 19.71
CA THR A 219 -16.75 6.67 20.77
C THR A 219 -15.78 5.50 20.51
N ILE A 220 -15.28 5.40 19.28
CA ILE A 220 -14.31 4.41 18.82
C ILE A 220 -12.88 5.00 18.77
N PRO A 221 -11.83 4.16 18.77
CA PRO A 221 -10.45 4.61 18.74
C PRO A 221 -10.12 5.45 17.49
N LEU A 222 -9.22 6.41 17.68
CA LEU A 222 -8.66 7.26 16.64
C LEU A 222 -7.19 6.92 16.40
N ASP A 223 -6.87 6.67 15.14
CA ASP A 223 -5.54 6.41 14.61
C ASP A 223 -5.07 7.57 13.72
N PHE A 224 -3.76 7.83 13.73
CA PHE A 224 -3.13 8.89 12.97
C PHE A 224 -2.02 8.34 12.09
N HIS A 225 -2.26 8.38 10.77
CA HIS A 225 -1.33 8.00 9.72
C HIS A 225 -0.84 9.24 8.97
N THR A 226 0.47 9.43 8.87
CA THR A 226 1.09 10.50 8.07
C THR A 226 2.42 10.05 7.47
N HIS A 227 2.90 10.79 6.47
CA HIS A 227 4.25 10.66 5.91
C HIS A 227 5.10 11.88 6.27
N CYS A 228 6.43 11.76 6.18
CA CYS A 228 7.37 12.83 6.53
C CYS A 228 7.79 13.71 5.33
N THR A 229 7.26 13.44 4.12
CA THR A 229 7.76 13.99 2.86
C THR A 229 7.95 15.52 2.86
N PRO A 230 6.98 16.34 3.31
CA PRO A 230 7.12 17.80 3.30
C PRO A 230 7.66 18.36 4.63
N GLY A 231 8.16 17.51 5.54
CA GLY A 231 8.74 17.92 6.82
C GLY A 231 7.75 18.12 7.98
N TYR A 232 6.48 17.75 7.81
CA TYR A 232 5.49 17.84 8.90
C TYR A 232 5.33 16.55 9.70
N GLY A 233 5.74 15.41 9.16
CA GLY A 233 5.40 14.09 9.68
C GLY A 233 5.70 13.89 11.16
N LEU A 234 6.95 14.09 11.59
CA LEU A 234 7.33 13.91 12.99
C LEU A 234 6.57 14.85 13.94
N ALA A 235 6.52 16.15 13.59
CA ALA A 235 5.86 17.17 14.40
C ALA A 235 4.35 16.94 14.51
N SER A 236 3.70 16.53 13.41
CA SER A 236 2.28 16.21 13.38
C SER A 236 1.97 14.96 14.19
N THR A 237 2.80 13.91 14.10
CA THR A 237 2.64 12.71 14.95
C THR A 237 2.81 13.05 16.43
N LEU A 238 3.82 13.85 16.82
CA LEU A 238 3.95 14.32 18.20
C LEU A 238 2.72 15.10 18.65
N MET A 239 2.20 15.99 17.78
CA MET A 239 0.99 16.75 18.09
C MET A 239 -0.23 15.84 18.25
N ALA A 240 -0.38 14.79 17.44
CA ALA A 240 -1.44 13.81 17.60
C ALA A 240 -1.38 13.11 18.96
N ILE A 241 -0.18 12.69 19.38
CA ILE A 241 0.07 12.04 20.68
C ILE A 241 -0.29 12.99 21.84
N VAL A 242 0.20 14.23 21.80
CA VAL A 242 -0.07 15.25 22.84
C VAL A 242 -1.57 15.52 22.99
N ASN A 243 -2.33 15.40 21.91
CA ASN A 243 -3.77 15.64 21.88
C ASN A 243 -4.65 14.39 22.06
N GLY A 244 -4.04 13.23 22.31
CA GLY A 244 -4.75 12.02 22.74
C GLY A 244 -5.22 11.11 21.61
N ALA A 245 -4.48 11.03 20.50
CA ALA A 245 -4.60 9.91 19.57
C ALA A 245 -4.40 8.57 20.32
N ASP A 246 -5.18 7.54 19.98
CA ASP A 246 -5.10 6.24 20.64
C ASP A 246 -4.03 5.36 20.00
N ILE A 247 -3.88 5.48 18.67
CA ILE A 247 -2.93 4.75 17.84
C ILE A 247 -2.17 5.76 16.99
N VAL A 248 -0.88 5.51 16.77
CA VAL A 248 -0.10 6.19 15.74
C VAL A 248 0.64 5.16 14.90
N ASP A 249 0.81 5.51 13.63
CA ASP A 249 1.59 4.74 12.69
C ASP A 249 3.06 5.18 12.69
N THR A 250 3.97 4.21 12.72
CA THR A 250 5.42 4.45 12.71
C THR A 250 6.15 3.44 11.84
N ASN A 251 7.38 3.78 11.44
CA ASN A 251 8.33 2.86 10.83
C ASN A 251 9.55 2.67 11.74
N ILE A 252 10.19 1.51 11.69
CA ILE A 252 11.50 1.29 12.34
C ILE A 252 12.57 2.12 11.61
N MET A 253 13.56 2.62 12.35
CA MET A 253 14.47 3.70 11.96
C MET A 253 14.98 3.60 10.51
N SER A 254 15.58 2.48 10.12
CA SER A 254 16.16 2.27 8.79
C SER A 254 15.16 2.37 7.63
N PHE A 255 13.86 2.25 7.92
CA PHE A 255 12.74 2.27 6.96
C PHE A 255 11.78 3.45 7.20
N SER A 256 12.23 4.49 7.90
CA SER A 256 11.43 5.66 8.30
C SER A 256 11.97 6.98 7.70
N GLY A 257 11.20 8.06 7.87
CA GLY A 257 11.56 9.39 7.37
C GLY A 257 11.40 9.55 5.86
N GLY A 258 11.68 10.76 5.34
CA GLY A 258 11.47 11.07 3.92
C GLY A 258 10.04 10.75 3.48
N THR A 259 9.88 9.94 2.43
CA THR A 259 8.56 9.50 1.96
C THR A 259 7.83 8.52 2.90
N ALA A 260 8.47 7.97 3.94
CA ALA A 260 7.86 7.06 4.90
C ALA A 260 7.29 7.78 6.15
N ALA A 261 6.71 7.01 7.08
CA ALA A 261 6.22 7.55 8.35
C ALA A 261 7.38 7.87 9.31
N ALA A 262 7.04 8.48 10.45
CA ALA A 262 8.04 8.85 11.47
C ALA A 262 8.67 7.61 12.11
N SER A 263 9.94 7.75 12.52
CA SER A 263 10.69 6.71 13.25
C SER A 263 10.01 6.37 14.58
N TYR A 264 9.73 5.08 14.81
CA TYR A 264 9.26 4.57 16.09
C TYR A 264 10.21 4.94 17.23
N GLU A 265 11.52 4.85 17.00
CA GLU A 265 12.57 5.13 17.97
C GLU A 265 12.51 6.57 18.47
N ILE A 266 12.33 7.53 17.55
CA ILE A 266 12.14 8.94 17.91
C ILE A 266 10.82 9.13 18.66
N ILE A 267 9.73 8.49 18.21
CA ILE A 267 8.44 8.54 18.91
C ILE A 267 8.55 7.94 20.32
N GLN A 268 9.30 6.85 20.50
CA GLN A 268 9.53 6.22 21.79
C GLN A 268 10.31 7.14 22.73
N LEU A 269 11.29 7.88 22.22
CA LEU A 269 12.02 8.91 22.98
C LEU A 269 11.08 10.03 23.47
N PHE A 270 10.12 10.45 22.66
CA PHE A 270 9.07 11.39 23.08
C PHE A 270 8.15 10.77 24.15
N CYS A 271 7.69 9.53 23.93
CA CYS A 271 6.82 8.81 24.87
C CYS A 271 7.48 8.61 26.24
N ASN A 272 8.76 8.23 26.28
CA ASN A 272 9.53 8.07 27.52
C ASN A 272 9.52 9.35 28.37
N ARG A 273 9.78 10.51 27.75
CA ARG A 273 9.78 11.83 28.43
C ARG A 273 8.40 12.24 28.91
N MET A 274 7.36 11.87 28.16
CA MET A 274 5.97 12.14 28.53
C MET A 274 5.39 11.10 29.51
N GLY A 275 6.13 10.04 29.86
CA GLY A 275 5.64 8.94 30.70
C GLY A 275 4.49 8.14 30.05
N ILE A 276 4.53 8.01 28.71
CA ILE A 276 3.55 7.25 27.92
C ILE A 276 4.11 5.85 27.66
N ASP A 277 3.32 4.84 28.01
CA ASP A 277 3.65 3.43 27.76
C ASP A 277 3.15 3.00 26.38
N THR A 278 4.03 2.46 25.54
CA THR A 278 3.71 1.91 24.22
C THR A 278 3.48 0.40 24.24
N GLY A 279 3.98 -0.30 25.27
CA GLY A 279 3.97 -1.75 25.36
C GLY A 279 4.90 -2.48 24.38
N VAL A 280 5.72 -1.74 23.62
CA VAL A 280 6.64 -2.29 22.61
C VAL A 280 8.00 -2.58 23.26
N ASN A 281 8.54 -3.76 22.98
CA ASN A 281 9.86 -4.17 23.46
C ASN A 281 10.97 -3.50 22.61
N ALA A 282 11.55 -2.44 23.17
CA ALA A 282 12.62 -1.66 22.55
C ALA A 282 13.88 -2.47 22.21
N GLU A 283 14.25 -3.48 23.01
CA GLU A 283 15.44 -4.31 22.73
C GLU A 283 15.25 -5.16 21.47
N ALA A 284 14.04 -5.68 21.24
CA ALA A 284 13.72 -6.40 20.01
C ALA A 284 13.76 -5.45 18.81
N VAL A 285 13.23 -4.23 18.93
CA VAL A 285 13.27 -3.22 17.86
C VAL A 285 14.71 -2.88 17.45
N VAL A 286 15.62 -2.68 18.41
CA VAL A 286 17.05 -2.43 18.09
C VAL A 286 17.65 -3.58 17.26
N LYS A 287 17.33 -4.83 17.59
CA LYS A 287 17.80 -5.99 16.81
C LYS A 287 17.16 -6.06 15.43
N ILE A 288 15.88 -5.69 15.32
CA ILE A 288 15.18 -5.62 14.02
C ILE A 288 15.85 -4.56 13.14
N ASP A 289 16.09 -3.35 13.66
CA ASP A 289 16.69 -2.26 12.90
C ASP A 289 18.08 -2.62 12.36
N ALA A 290 18.90 -3.31 13.15
CA ALA A 290 20.20 -3.82 12.69
C ALA A 290 20.08 -4.71 11.44
N ILE A 291 19.10 -5.64 11.43
CA ILE A 291 18.84 -6.51 10.27
C ILE A 291 18.23 -5.70 9.12
N LEU A 292 17.31 -4.78 9.40
CA LEU A 292 16.72 -3.91 8.37
C LEU A 292 17.76 -3.03 7.69
N ARG A 293 18.79 -2.59 8.42
CA ARG A 293 19.91 -1.84 7.85
C ARG A 293 20.69 -2.66 6.82
N GLU A 294 20.94 -3.95 7.11
CA GLU A 294 21.53 -4.89 6.15
C GLU A 294 20.62 -5.09 4.92
N ILE A 295 19.31 -5.30 5.16
CA ILE A 295 18.33 -5.45 4.07
C ILE A 295 18.26 -4.19 3.21
N ARG A 296 18.35 -3.00 3.81
CA ARG A 296 18.37 -1.73 3.08
C ARG A 296 19.58 -1.63 2.15
N LEU A 297 20.75 -2.10 2.58
CA LEU A 297 21.94 -2.20 1.71
C LEU A 297 21.69 -3.14 0.52
N GLU A 298 21.02 -4.28 0.73
CA GLU A 298 20.62 -5.19 -0.35
C GLU A 298 19.59 -4.55 -1.30
N LEU A 299 18.77 -3.62 -0.80
CA LEU A 299 17.76 -2.88 -1.56
C LEU A 299 18.28 -1.55 -2.15
N ALA A 300 19.58 -1.26 -2.06
CA ALA A 300 20.16 0.04 -2.41
C ALA A 300 19.81 0.55 -3.83
N GLN A 301 19.62 -0.36 -4.79
CA GLN A 301 19.21 0.00 -6.16
C GLN A 301 17.79 0.59 -6.27
N TYR A 302 16.96 0.38 -5.25
CA TYR A 302 15.58 0.86 -5.17
C TYR A 302 15.41 1.99 -4.14
N ASP A 303 16.45 2.28 -3.35
CA ASP A 303 16.42 3.28 -2.29
C ASP A 303 16.33 4.69 -2.88
N GLN A 304 15.31 5.44 -2.46
CA GLN A 304 15.10 6.83 -2.89
C GLN A 304 16.08 7.81 -2.24
N TYR A 305 16.60 7.48 -1.06
CA TYR A 305 17.44 8.36 -0.26
C TYR A 305 18.69 7.57 0.12
N SER A 306 19.78 7.73 -0.63
CA SER A 306 21.05 6.98 -0.41
C SER A 306 21.70 7.23 0.98
N GLU A 307 21.08 8.08 1.80
CA GLU A 307 21.46 8.44 3.16
C GLU A 307 20.85 7.47 4.16
N PHE A 308 21.70 6.87 5.00
CA PHE A 308 21.25 6.01 6.07
C PHE A 308 21.04 6.82 7.35
N PRO A 309 19.95 6.55 8.11
CA PRO A 309 19.80 7.08 9.45
C PRO A 309 21.01 6.76 10.31
N ARG A 310 21.32 7.66 11.23
CA ARG A 310 22.37 7.48 12.23
C ARG A 310 22.01 6.27 13.10
N GLU A 311 22.94 5.33 13.26
CA GLU A 311 22.77 4.22 14.19
C GLU A 311 22.56 4.74 15.61
N PHE A 312 21.49 4.25 16.25
CA PHE A 312 21.12 4.65 17.59
C PHE A 312 20.36 3.54 18.32
N ASN A 313 20.92 3.09 19.43
CA ASN A 313 20.29 2.12 20.32
C ASN A 313 19.43 2.85 21.37
N ILE A 314 18.12 2.87 21.16
CA ILE A 314 17.15 3.55 22.05
C ILE A 314 17.15 3.08 23.51
N VAL A 315 17.77 1.93 23.82
CA VAL A 315 17.83 1.37 25.18
C VAL A 315 19.08 1.82 25.92
N SER A 316 20.21 1.97 25.23
CA SER A 316 21.52 2.14 25.87
C SER A 316 22.26 3.42 25.49
N ASP A 317 22.02 3.96 24.30
CA ASP A 317 22.69 5.18 23.85
C ASP A 317 22.13 6.42 24.54
N LYS A 318 22.99 7.43 24.70
CA LYS A 318 22.61 8.74 25.24
C LYS A 318 22.67 9.77 24.14
N LEU A 319 21.64 10.61 24.07
CA LEU A 319 21.66 11.78 23.20
C LEU A 319 22.66 12.82 23.72
N PRO A 320 23.34 13.55 22.82
CA PRO A 320 24.00 14.79 23.18
C PRO A 320 23.03 15.74 23.86
N LYS A 321 23.51 16.50 24.85
CA LYS A 321 22.65 17.33 25.71
C LYS A 321 21.79 18.32 24.93
N ASP A 322 22.36 18.95 23.91
CA ASP A 322 21.67 19.90 23.04
C ASP A 322 20.55 19.25 22.22
N ILE A 323 20.73 17.99 21.81
CA ILE A 323 19.70 17.21 21.11
C ILE A 323 18.64 16.70 22.08
N ASP A 324 19.05 16.26 23.27
CA ASP A 324 18.16 15.83 24.35
C ASP A 324 17.18 16.94 24.74
N GLU A 325 17.69 18.17 24.88
CA GLU A 325 16.90 19.38 25.15
C GLU A 325 15.87 19.69 24.05
N LEU A 326 16.14 19.34 22.78
CA LEU A 326 15.17 19.54 21.69
C LEU A 326 13.91 18.70 21.87
N PHE A 327 14.02 17.49 22.43
CA PHE A 327 12.83 16.66 22.67
C PHE A 327 11.91 17.30 23.71
N GLU A 328 12.47 17.84 24.79
CA GLU A 328 11.71 18.56 25.82
C GLU A 328 11.07 19.84 25.26
N LEU A 329 11.82 20.60 24.46
CA LEU A 329 11.31 21.80 23.79
C LEU A 329 10.19 21.48 22.81
N ALA A 330 10.34 20.46 21.96
CA ALA A 330 9.30 20.05 21.01
C ALA A 330 8.01 19.63 21.74
N ILE A 331 8.11 18.88 22.85
CA ILE A 331 6.94 18.54 23.68
C ILE A 331 6.29 19.80 24.25
N ALA A 332 7.08 20.75 24.76
CA ALA A 332 6.57 21.99 25.31
C ALA A 332 5.88 22.86 24.25
N TYR A 333 6.48 22.97 23.05
CA TYR A 333 5.93 23.69 21.92
C TYR A 333 4.64 23.05 21.39
N ALA A 334 4.59 21.71 21.30
CA ALA A 334 3.37 21.00 20.94
C ALA A 334 2.23 21.26 21.95
N LYS A 335 2.51 21.19 23.26
CA LYS A 335 1.52 21.50 24.31
C LYS A 335 1.06 22.96 24.31
N ALA A 336 1.92 23.87 23.88
CA ALA A 336 1.65 25.30 23.79
C ALA A 336 1.11 25.73 22.41
N ASP A 337 0.83 24.80 21.50
CA ASP A 337 0.36 25.07 20.14
C ASP A 337 1.31 26.05 19.35
N LYS A 338 2.62 26.00 19.62
CA LYS A 338 3.66 26.81 18.93
C LYS A 338 4.22 26.08 17.70
N GLU A 339 3.52 26.20 16.58
CA GLU A 339 3.80 25.42 15.36
C GLU A 339 5.19 25.63 14.76
N GLU A 340 5.63 26.87 14.56
CA GLU A 340 6.94 27.16 13.94
C GLU A 340 8.10 26.65 14.80
N ASP A 341 8.04 26.89 16.11
CA ASP A 341 9.05 26.42 17.07
C ASP A 341 9.09 24.89 17.15
N LEU A 342 7.92 24.23 17.11
CA LEU A 342 7.80 22.78 17.07
C LEU A 342 8.43 22.21 15.79
N LEU A 343 8.10 22.77 14.63
CA LEU A 343 8.68 22.34 13.35
C LEU A 343 10.20 22.49 13.34
N ASN A 344 10.72 23.61 13.86
CA ASN A 344 12.17 23.82 13.96
C ASN A 344 12.84 22.78 14.87
N ALA A 345 12.25 22.49 16.04
CA ALA A 345 12.79 21.51 16.96
C ALA A 345 12.78 20.09 16.35
N CYS A 346 11.68 19.69 15.72
CA CYS A 346 11.56 18.40 15.05
C CYS A 346 12.52 18.26 13.86
N SER A 347 12.65 19.27 13.01
CA SER A 347 13.61 19.27 11.90
C SER A 347 15.04 19.09 12.40
N ARG A 348 15.45 19.78 13.47
CA ARG A 348 16.79 19.62 14.06
C ARG A 348 17.01 18.21 14.65
N ILE A 349 15.97 17.58 15.19
CA ILE A 349 16.02 16.19 15.63
C ILE A 349 16.21 15.27 14.41
N GLU A 350 15.41 15.44 13.36
CA GLU A 350 15.50 14.63 12.13
C GLU A 350 16.88 14.75 11.47
N SER A 351 17.42 15.97 11.33
CA SER A 351 18.77 16.18 10.79
C SER A 351 19.86 15.52 11.65
N TYR A 352 19.72 15.50 12.98
CA TYR A 352 20.69 14.80 13.85
C TYR A 352 20.71 13.28 13.60
N PHE A 353 19.54 12.70 13.32
CA PHE A 353 19.41 11.29 12.95
C PHE A 353 19.68 11.02 11.47
N ASN A 354 20.12 12.02 10.71
CA ASN A 354 20.43 11.90 9.29
C ASN A 354 19.24 11.39 8.45
N PHE A 355 18.03 11.87 8.77
CA PHE A 355 16.87 11.66 7.91
C PHE A 355 16.88 12.62 6.72
N PRO A 356 16.24 12.23 5.59
CA PRO A 356 16.18 13.09 4.42
C PRO A 356 15.52 14.43 4.72
N GLU A 357 16.09 15.48 4.14
CA GLU A 357 15.53 16.83 4.23
C GLU A 357 14.13 16.90 3.56
N PRO A 358 13.24 17.79 4.03
CA PRO A 358 11.90 17.98 3.46
C PRO A 358 11.90 18.24 1.95
N ASP A 359 10.98 17.61 1.23
CA ASP A 359 10.74 17.90 -0.19
C ASP A 359 9.85 19.15 -0.31
N GLU A 360 10.50 20.30 -0.49
CA GLU A 360 9.82 21.59 -0.68
C GLU A 360 8.89 21.59 -1.91
N LYS A 361 9.13 20.75 -2.94
CA LYS A 361 8.23 20.67 -4.10
C LYS A 361 6.91 20.02 -3.74
N VAL A 362 6.94 18.95 -2.94
CA VAL A 362 5.72 18.29 -2.44
C VAL A 362 4.95 19.24 -1.54
N LYS A 363 5.66 20.01 -0.71
CA LYS A 363 5.08 21.01 0.18
C LYS A 363 4.44 22.18 -0.58
N GLU A 364 5.12 22.75 -1.57
CA GLU A 364 4.64 23.89 -2.36
C GLU A 364 3.54 23.50 -3.35
N ALA A 365 3.66 22.33 -4.00
CA ALA A 365 2.69 21.89 -4.99
C ALA A 365 1.51 21.12 -4.38
N GLU A 366 1.58 20.75 -3.10
CA GLU A 366 0.54 19.98 -2.38
C GLU A 366 0.14 18.68 -3.11
N VAL A 367 1.11 18.08 -3.82
CA VAL A 367 0.93 16.85 -4.61
C VAL A 367 1.78 15.72 -4.03
N PRO A 368 1.28 14.48 -3.97
CA PRO A 368 2.09 13.35 -3.54
C PRO A 368 3.35 13.17 -4.41
N GLY A 369 4.49 12.83 -3.82
CA GLY A 369 5.76 12.64 -4.55
C GLY A 369 5.65 11.62 -5.69
N GLY A 370 4.93 10.51 -5.49
CA GLY A 370 4.68 9.53 -6.55
C GLY A 370 3.90 10.09 -7.75
N MET A 371 2.97 11.02 -7.53
CA MET A 371 2.26 11.72 -8.60
C MET A 371 3.22 12.63 -9.38
N TYR A 372 4.08 13.37 -8.68
CA TYR A 372 5.10 14.24 -9.29
C TYR A 372 6.05 13.46 -10.19
N SER A 373 6.63 12.37 -9.68
CA SER A 373 7.59 11.54 -10.42
C SER A 373 6.95 10.89 -11.65
N ASN A 374 5.70 10.44 -11.57
CA ASN A 374 4.98 9.87 -12.70
C ASN A 374 4.72 10.90 -13.81
N MET A 375 4.28 12.12 -13.45
CA MET A 375 4.09 13.20 -14.43
C MET A 375 5.41 13.58 -15.11
N LEU A 376 6.49 13.66 -14.34
CA LEU A 376 7.82 13.94 -14.88
C LEU A 376 8.27 12.84 -15.85
N ALA A 377 8.07 11.57 -15.50
CA ALA A 377 8.39 10.44 -16.37
C ALA A 377 7.61 10.50 -17.70
N GLN A 378 6.31 10.77 -17.63
CA GLN A 378 5.45 10.93 -18.82
C GLN A 378 5.94 12.08 -19.71
N LEU A 379 6.28 13.23 -19.12
CA LEU A 379 6.81 14.37 -19.87
C LEU A 379 8.18 14.07 -20.49
N LYS A 380 9.06 13.34 -19.80
CA LYS A 380 10.36 12.89 -20.32
C LYS A 380 10.22 11.95 -21.51
N GLU A 381 9.33 10.97 -21.42
CA GLU A 381 9.04 10.03 -22.52
C GLU A 381 8.60 10.78 -23.78
N LEU A 382 7.80 11.83 -23.62
CA LEU A 382 7.32 12.69 -24.70
C LEU A 382 8.33 13.77 -25.12
N LYS A 383 9.46 13.92 -24.43
CA LYS A 383 10.45 15.01 -24.63
C LYS A 383 9.85 16.41 -24.46
N LEU A 384 8.95 16.56 -23.47
CA LEU A 384 8.18 17.77 -23.16
C LEU A 384 8.39 18.24 -21.70
N GLU A 385 9.54 17.96 -21.10
CA GLU A 385 9.87 18.29 -19.71
C GLU A 385 9.68 19.77 -19.37
N LYS A 386 9.89 20.65 -20.36
CA LYS A 386 9.64 22.09 -20.25
C LYS A 386 8.20 22.47 -19.86
N LEU A 387 7.24 21.55 -20.02
CA LEU A 387 5.84 21.77 -19.65
C LEU A 387 5.57 21.49 -18.17
N LEU A 388 6.51 20.92 -17.41
CA LEU A 388 6.31 20.55 -16.01
C LEU A 388 5.82 21.72 -15.14
N PRO A 389 6.39 22.93 -15.19
CA PRO A 389 5.89 24.05 -14.39
C PRO A 389 4.42 24.35 -14.71
N ARG A 390 4.06 24.32 -15.99
CA ARG A 390 2.68 24.58 -16.44
C ARG A 390 1.73 23.45 -16.02
N THR A 391 2.17 22.20 -16.07
CA THR A 391 1.42 21.05 -15.56
C THR A 391 1.07 21.24 -14.08
N LEU A 392 2.04 21.62 -13.24
CA LEU A 392 1.81 21.86 -11.81
C LEU A 392 0.80 22.99 -11.57
N GLU A 393 0.88 24.09 -12.34
CA GLU A 393 -0.10 25.19 -12.27
C GLU A 393 -1.53 24.78 -12.66
N LEU A 394 -1.67 23.76 -13.52
CA LEU A 394 -2.97 23.27 -13.99
C LEU A 394 -3.63 22.31 -13.02
N ILE A 395 -2.87 21.62 -12.17
CA ILE A 395 -3.40 20.60 -11.21
C ILE A 395 -4.56 21.15 -10.38
N PRO A 396 -4.48 22.32 -9.72
CA PRO A 396 -5.60 22.83 -8.92
C PRO A 396 -6.90 23.00 -9.73
N SER A 397 -6.79 23.41 -11.01
CA SER A 397 -7.96 23.53 -11.90
C SER A 397 -8.51 22.17 -12.28
N VAL A 398 -7.64 21.27 -12.74
CA VAL A 398 -8.04 19.93 -13.19
C VAL A 398 -8.67 19.15 -12.04
N ARG A 399 -8.13 19.29 -10.84
CA ARG A 399 -8.66 18.72 -9.60
C ARG A 399 -10.05 19.28 -9.29
N MET A 400 -10.25 20.60 -9.32
CA MET A 400 -11.58 21.18 -9.07
C MET A 400 -12.61 20.80 -10.12
N ASP A 401 -12.23 20.84 -11.40
CA ASP A 401 -13.12 20.49 -12.51
C ASP A 401 -13.59 19.02 -12.41
N ALA A 402 -12.82 18.16 -11.74
CA ALA A 402 -13.16 16.77 -11.45
C ALA A 402 -13.84 16.54 -10.08
N GLY A 403 -14.37 17.58 -9.43
CA GLY A 403 -15.08 17.45 -8.14
C GLY A 403 -14.16 17.47 -6.91
N CYS A 404 -12.93 17.94 -7.07
CA CYS A 404 -11.92 18.08 -6.02
C CYS A 404 -11.64 16.79 -5.21
N PRO A 405 -11.28 15.67 -5.83
CA PRO A 405 -10.95 14.46 -5.07
C PRO A 405 -9.68 14.67 -4.21
N PRO A 406 -9.53 13.99 -3.06
CA PRO A 406 -8.23 13.77 -2.44
C PRO A 406 -7.24 13.20 -3.45
N LEU A 407 -5.97 13.60 -3.40
CA LEU A 407 -4.93 13.11 -4.30
C LEU A 407 -4.28 11.85 -3.73
N VAL A 408 -4.98 10.72 -3.81
CA VAL A 408 -4.50 9.40 -3.38
C VAL A 408 -4.66 8.41 -4.54
N THR A 409 -4.09 7.20 -4.50
CA THR A 409 -4.32 6.24 -5.59
C THR A 409 -5.79 5.81 -5.64
N PRO A 410 -6.46 5.83 -6.81
CA PRO A 410 -5.94 6.18 -8.15
C PRO A 410 -6.13 7.66 -8.56
N THR A 411 -6.89 8.47 -7.83
CA THR A 411 -7.26 9.85 -8.19
C THR A 411 -6.05 10.77 -8.43
N SER A 412 -4.95 10.62 -7.68
CA SER A 412 -3.72 11.40 -7.90
C SER A 412 -3.13 11.17 -9.29
N GLN A 413 -3.07 9.92 -9.75
CA GLN A 413 -2.59 9.57 -11.09
C GLN A 413 -3.53 10.07 -12.18
N ILE A 414 -4.85 9.96 -11.95
CA ILE A 414 -5.88 10.41 -12.90
C ILE A 414 -5.78 11.93 -13.12
N VAL A 415 -5.75 12.70 -12.04
CA VAL A 415 -5.64 14.17 -12.10
C VAL A 415 -4.29 14.60 -12.68
N GLY A 416 -3.19 13.94 -12.30
CA GLY A 416 -1.85 14.28 -12.76
C GLY A 416 -1.66 14.03 -14.26
N ALA A 417 -2.05 12.85 -14.74
CA ALA A 417 -2.00 12.52 -16.16
C ALA A 417 -2.91 13.45 -16.99
N GLN A 418 -4.08 13.80 -16.47
CA GLN A 418 -4.95 14.76 -17.15
C GLN A 418 -4.35 16.17 -17.17
N ALA A 419 -3.69 16.61 -16.09
CA ALA A 419 -2.99 17.90 -16.08
C ALA A 419 -1.86 17.96 -17.12
N VAL A 420 -1.11 16.86 -17.30
CA VAL A 420 -0.13 16.73 -18.39
C VAL A 420 -0.81 16.89 -19.76
N ASN A 421 -1.92 16.19 -20.00
CA ASN A 421 -2.66 16.31 -21.25
C ASN A 421 -3.15 17.74 -21.49
N CYS A 422 -3.65 18.42 -20.45
CA CYS A 422 -4.08 19.82 -20.53
C CYS A 422 -2.92 20.76 -20.87
N ALA A 423 -1.72 20.57 -20.29
CA ALA A 423 -0.54 21.35 -20.62
C ALA A 423 -0.09 21.13 -22.08
N ILE A 424 -0.19 19.89 -22.56
CA ILE A 424 0.11 19.54 -23.95
C ILE A 424 -0.89 20.19 -24.91
N ASP A 425 -2.19 20.14 -24.61
CA ASP A 425 -3.24 20.80 -25.40
C ASP A 425 -2.96 22.31 -25.51
N GLU A 426 -2.69 22.99 -24.39
CA GLU A 426 -2.34 24.43 -24.39
C GLU A 426 -1.09 24.71 -25.23
N SER A 427 -0.04 23.87 -25.12
CA SER A 427 1.20 24.04 -25.89
C SER A 427 1.02 23.92 -27.41
N LYS A 428 -0.06 23.25 -27.84
CA LYS A 428 -0.43 23.07 -29.25
C LYS A 428 -1.49 24.08 -29.73
N GLY A 429 -1.91 25.01 -28.86
CA GLY A 429 -2.99 25.94 -29.16
C GLY A 429 -4.37 25.27 -29.26
N LEU A 430 -4.53 24.07 -28.70
CA LEU A 430 -5.80 23.36 -28.64
C LEU A 430 -6.60 23.80 -27.39
N PRO A 431 -7.93 23.75 -27.44
CA PRO A 431 -8.75 23.92 -26.24
C PRO A 431 -8.34 22.92 -25.15
N VAL A 432 -8.31 23.37 -23.89
CA VAL A 432 -8.04 22.49 -22.75
C VAL A 432 -9.09 21.38 -22.68
N TYR A 433 -8.65 20.15 -22.37
CA TYR A 433 -9.46 18.92 -22.40
C TYR A 433 -9.84 18.45 -23.81
N THR A 434 -9.06 18.81 -24.83
CA THR A 434 -9.15 18.15 -26.14
C THR A 434 -8.72 16.69 -25.99
N THR A 435 -7.59 16.46 -25.32
CA THR A 435 -7.09 15.12 -25.00
C THR A 435 -7.55 14.70 -23.60
N LYS A 436 -8.31 13.61 -23.52
CA LYS A 436 -8.91 13.12 -22.27
C LYS A 436 -8.52 11.68 -22.01
N SER A 437 -8.02 11.38 -20.82
CA SER A 437 -7.84 9.98 -20.41
C SER A 437 -9.19 9.34 -20.08
N ILE A 438 -9.35 8.05 -20.36
CA ILE A 438 -10.60 7.34 -20.05
C ILE A 438 -10.89 7.33 -18.55
N GLN A 439 -9.84 7.29 -17.72
CA GLN A 439 -9.95 7.34 -16.27
C GLN A 439 -10.46 8.70 -15.80
N PHE A 440 -9.99 9.80 -16.41
CA PHE A 440 -10.51 11.14 -16.09
C PHE A 440 -11.96 11.29 -16.54
N VAL A 441 -12.31 10.78 -17.72
CA VAL A 441 -13.71 10.75 -18.18
C VAL A 441 -14.60 9.97 -17.21
N ASN A 442 -14.16 8.81 -16.75
CA ASN A 442 -14.90 7.98 -15.79
C ASN A 442 -15.03 8.64 -14.40
N LEU A 443 -13.99 9.35 -13.93
CA LEU A 443 -14.04 10.14 -12.70
C LEU A 443 -15.10 11.24 -12.80
N VAL A 444 -15.05 12.05 -13.85
CA VAL A 444 -16.00 13.14 -14.10
C VAL A 444 -17.43 12.61 -14.28
N LYS A 445 -17.58 11.44 -14.91
CA LYS A 445 -18.87 10.76 -15.10
C LYS A 445 -19.51 10.29 -13.77
N GLY A 446 -18.71 10.00 -12.74
CA GLY A 446 -19.19 9.45 -11.46
C GLY A 446 -18.98 7.93 -11.31
N VAL A 447 -18.25 7.29 -12.21
CA VAL A 447 -18.02 5.83 -12.19
C VAL A 447 -17.35 5.38 -10.89
N TYR A 448 -16.50 6.23 -10.32
CA TYR A 448 -15.75 5.94 -9.09
C TYR A 448 -16.53 6.23 -7.80
N GLY A 449 -17.70 6.88 -7.87
CA GLY A 449 -18.45 7.35 -6.70
C GLY A 449 -18.55 8.87 -6.62
N LYS A 450 -19.06 9.36 -5.50
CA LYS A 450 -19.31 10.78 -5.26
C LYS A 450 -18.04 11.51 -4.87
N THR A 451 -17.80 12.63 -5.53
CA THR A 451 -16.66 13.51 -5.24
C THR A 451 -17.01 14.48 -4.09
N PRO A 452 -16.01 15.05 -3.38
CA PRO A 452 -16.27 16.02 -2.31
C PRO A 452 -17.08 17.24 -2.76
N VAL A 453 -16.97 17.60 -4.04
CA VAL A 453 -17.70 18.69 -4.68
C VAL A 453 -18.44 18.13 -5.89
N GLU A 454 -19.70 18.50 -6.05
CA GLU A 454 -20.46 18.15 -7.26
C GLU A 454 -19.79 18.72 -8.53
N VAL A 455 -19.54 17.84 -9.50
CA VAL A 455 -19.03 18.23 -10.82
C VAL A 455 -20.10 19.02 -11.58
N ASP A 456 -19.69 20.15 -12.17
CA ASP A 456 -20.55 20.99 -13.01
C ASP A 456 -21.21 20.17 -14.14
N PRO A 457 -22.56 20.17 -14.27
CA PRO A 457 -23.26 19.32 -15.24
C PRO A 457 -22.87 19.57 -16.69
N GLU A 458 -22.55 20.81 -17.07
CA GLU A 458 -22.15 21.15 -18.44
C GLU A 458 -20.70 20.73 -18.71
N PHE A 459 -19.82 20.85 -17.71
CA PHE A 459 -18.49 20.26 -17.76
C PHE A 459 -18.59 18.73 -17.92
N ARG A 460 -19.41 18.06 -17.10
CA ARG A 460 -19.61 16.61 -17.17
C ARG A 460 -20.11 16.20 -18.56
N PHE A 461 -21.06 16.94 -19.13
CA PHE A 461 -21.57 16.66 -20.47
C PHE A 461 -20.49 16.79 -21.53
N ARG A 462 -19.66 17.84 -21.48
CA ARG A 462 -18.55 18.05 -22.43
C ARG A 462 -17.46 16.97 -22.34
N ILE A 463 -17.17 16.48 -21.13
CA ILE A 463 -16.11 15.51 -20.91
C ILE A 463 -16.60 14.09 -21.18
N ALA A 464 -17.77 13.72 -20.64
CA ALA A 464 -18.28 12.34 -20.55
C ALA A 464 -19.58 12.08 -21.32
N GLY A 465 -20.20 13.10 -21.91
CA GLY A 465 -21.44 12.95 -22.70
C GLY A 465 -22.72 12.84 -21.89
N VAL A 466 -22.67 12.98 -20.56
CA VAL A 466 -23.82 12.91 -19.65
C VAL A 466 -23.81 14.12 -18.69
N ARG A 467 -24.99 14.62 -18.31
CA ARG A 467 -25.12 15.71 -17.32
C ARG A 467 -25.23 15.19 -15.89
N GLU A 468 -25.97 14.11 -15.73
CA GLU A 468 -26.18 13.46 -14.44
C GLU A 468 -25.02 12.52 -14.09
N GLU A 469 -24.72 12.45 -12.79
CA GLU A 469 -23.75 11.50 -12.26
C GLU A 469 -24.20 10.06 -12.55
N THR A 470 -23.32 9.25 -13.11
CA THR A 470 -23.59 7.85 -13.46
C THR A 470 -22.59 6.95 -12.75
N ALA A 471 -23.02 6.36 -11.64
CA ALA A 471 -22.25 5.37 -10.90
C ALA A 471 -21.96 4.11 -11.75
N TYR A 472 -20.91 3.37 -11.38
CA TYR A 472 -20.65 2.07 -11.98
C TYR A 472 -21.78 1.09 -11.66
N ASP A 473 -22.36 0.48 -12.69
CA ASP A 473 -23.34 -0.60 -12.53
C ASP A 473 -22.62 -1.95 -12.54
N THR A 474 -22.56 -2.57 -11.37
CA THR A 474 -21.90 -3.85 -11.13
C THR A 474 -22.57 -5.02 -11.87
N LYS A 475 -23.79 -4.85 -12.41
CA LYS A 475 -24.44 -5.87 -13.25
C LYS A 475 -23.72 -6.10 -14.57
N PHE A 476 -22.93 -5.12 -15.03
CA PHE A 476 -22.08 -5.28 -16.23
C PHE A 476 -20.69 -5.81 -15.90
N TYR A 477 -20.41 -6.12 -14.64
CA TYR A 477 -19.17 -6.74 -14.24
C TYR A 477 -19.02 -8.10 -14.92
N LYS A 478 -17.84 -8.34 -15.49
CA LYS A 478 -17.46 -9.64 -16.05
C LYS A 478 -16.28 -10.17 -15.24
N ARG A 479 -16.46 -11.35 -14.67
CA ARG A 479 -15.38 -12.11 -14.03
C ARG A 479 -14.27 -12.41 -15.03
N GLN A 480 -13.06 -12.48 -14.52
CA GLN A 480 -11.91 -12.85 -15.34
C GLN A 480 -11.98 -14.33 -15.68
N GLU A 481 -11.50 -14.68 -16.87
CA GLU A 481 -11.48 -16.07 -17.32
C GLU A 481 -10.42 -16.86 -16.53
N ASN A 482 -10.76 -18.10 -16.17
CA ASN A 482 -9.84 -19.07 -15.59
C ASN A 482 -9.64 -20.22 -16.60
N PRO A 483 -8.75 -20.07 -17.59
CA PRO A 483 -8.59 -21.04 -18.67
C PRO A 483 -8.00 -22.37 -18.16
N VAL A 484 -8.26 -23.44 -18.92
CA VAL A 484 -7.68 -24.76 -18.70
C VAL A 484 -6.53 -24.95 -19.68
N PHE A 485 -5.37 -25.37 -19.17
CA PHE A 485 -4.22 -25.76 -19.96
C PHE A 485 -4.23 -27.27 -20.20
N HIS A 486 -4.50 -27.66 -21.43
CA HIS A 486 -4.52 -29.06 -21.86
C HIS A 486 -3.09 -29.63 -21.89
N GLU A 487 -2.10 -28.81 -22.27
CA GLU A 487 -0.70 -29.19 -22.36
C GLU A 487 -0.04 -29.53 -21.01
N TYR A 488 -0.62 -29.08 -19.89
CA TYR A 488 -0.11 -29.33 -18.54
C TYR A 488 -0.99 -30.31 -17.75
N GLY A 489 -1.78 -31.14 -18.44
CA GLY A 489 -2.60 -32.19 -17.84
C GLY A 489 -3.99 -31.72 -17.36
N GLU A 490 -4.70 -30.95 -18.19
CA GLU A 490 -6.08 -30.48 -17.92
C GLU A 490 -6.21 -29.61 -16.65
N VAL A 491 -5.19 -28.80 -16.36
CA VAL A 491 -5.14 -27.97 -15.15
C VAL A 491 -5.65 -26.56 -15.40
N LYS A 492 -6.41 -26.01 -14.46
CA LYS A 492 -6.84 -24.60 -14.51
C LYS A 492 -5.67 -23.66 -14.18
N LEU A 493 -5.72 -22.45 -14.74
CA LEU A 493 -4.76 -21.38 -14.46
C LEU A 493 -4.75 -21.00 -12.96
N ALA A 494 -5.92 -20.75 -12.38
CA ALA A 494 -6.10 -20.56 -10.94
C ALA A 494 -6.68 -21.82 -10.31
N ALA A 495 -6.01 -22.32 -9.26
CA ALA A 495 -6.35 -23.60 -8.63
C ALA A 495 -7.45 -23.48 -7.55
N ASP A 496 -7.60 -22.29 -6.96
CA ASP A 496 -8.55 -22.03 -5.88
C ASP A 496 -9.07 -20.58 -5.91
N GLU A 497 -9.99 -20.25 -5.00
CA GLU A 497 -10.60 -18.92 -4.92
C GLU A 497 -9.56 -17.81 -4.67
N LYS A 498 -8.46 -18.09 -3.94
CA LYS A 498 -7.41 -17.10 -3.68
C LYS A 498 -6.70 -16.72 -4.96
N GLU A 499 -6.35 -17.70 -5.80
CA GLU A 499 -5.75 -17.45 -7.11
C GLU A 499 -6.75 -16.84 -8.11
N GLU A 500 -8.03 -17.22 -8.05
CA GLU A 500 -9.09 -16.56 -8.83
C GLU A 500 -9.23 -15.07 -8.46
N LEU A 501 -9.20 -14.74 -7.18
CA LEU A 501 -9.20 -13.34 -6.73
C LEU A 501 -7.97 -12.56 -7.21
N LEU A 502 -6.81 -13.20 -7.36
CA LEU A 502 -5.64 -12.55 -7.96
C LEU A 502 -5.88 -12.24 -9.44
N LEU A 503 -6.54 -13.13 -10.18
CA LEU A 503 -6.96 -12.86 -11.56
C LEU A 503 -7.93 -11.68 -11.61
N GLU A 504 -8.95 -11.64 -10.75
CA GLU A 504 -9.93 -10.55 -10.69
C GLU A 504 -9.29 -9.18 -10.40
N LEU A 505 -8.30 -9.15 -9.52
CA LEU A 505 -7.66 -7.92 -9.06
C LEU A 505 -6.52 -7.46 -9.99
N PHE A 506 -5.77 -8.41 -10.55
CA PHE A 506 -4.54 -8.15 -11.32
C PHE A 506 -4.43 -9.06 -12.56
N PRO A 507 -5.39 -9.03 -13.50
CA PRO A 507 -5.55 -10.05 -14.53
C PRO A 507 -4.26 -10.31 -15.32
N THR A 508 -3.59 -9.26 -15.79
CA THR A 508 -2.34 -9.40 -16.57
C THR A 508 -1.21 -10.01 -15.74
N VAL A 509 -1.04 -9.55 -14.50
CA VAL A 509 0.09 -9.97 -13.64
C VAL A 509 -0.13 -11.37 -13.12
N ALA A 510 -1.32 -11.62 -12.57
CA ALA A 510 -1.70 -12.90 -12.03
C ALA A 510 -1.71 -13.97 -13.13
N SER A 511 -2.17 -13.67 -14.35
CA SER A 511 -2.12 -14.66 -15.44
C SER A 511 -0.70 -15.12 -15.76
N SER A 512 0.25 -14.18 -15.88
CA SER A 512 1.64 -14.53 -16.13
C SER A 512 2.27 -15.29 -14.96
N PHE A 513 2.04 -14.82 -13.73
CA PHE A 513 2.55 -15.44 -12.51
C PHE A 513 2.01 -16.87 -12.29
N LEU A 514 0.70 -17.06 -12.40
CA LEU A 514 0.06 -18.35 -12.21
C LEU A 514 0.43 -19.33 -13.32
N LYS A 515 0.55 -18.87 -14.58
CA LYS A 515 1.01 -19.73 -15.67
C LYS A 515 2.42 -20.29 -15.40
N GLN A 516 3.35 -19.44 -14.95
CA GLN A 516 4.70 -19.89 -14.59
C GLN A 516 4.67 -20.91 -13.45
N LYS A 517 3.80 -20.72 -12.44
CA LYS A 517 3.62 -21.71 -11.36
C LYS A 517 3.07 -23.04 -11.86
N VAL A 518 2.10 -23.01 -12.77
CA VAL A 518 1.51 -24.23 -13.37
C VAL A 518 2.58 -24.98 -14.17
N GLU A 519 3.31 -24.27 -15.03
CA GLU A 519 4.39 -24.83 -15.84
C GLU A 519 5.49 -25.45 -14.95
N GLN A 520 5.92 -24.74 -13.90
CA GLN A 520 6.93 -25.24 -12.98
C GLN A 520 6.46 -26.51 -12.26
N LYS A 521 5.21 -26.55 -11.76
CA LYS A 521 4.66 -27.75 -11.13
C LYS A 521 4.62 -28.95 -12.07
N TYR A 522 4.28 -28.71 -13.34
CA TYR A 522 4.26 -29.73 -14.37
C TYR A 522 5.68 -30.28 -14.65
N LEU A 523 6.67 -29.40 -14.78
CA LEU A 523 8.07 -29.79 -14.96
C LEU A 523 8.63 -30.55 -13.75
N ASP A 524 8.31 -30.11 -12.54
CA ASP A 524 8.71 -30.78 -11.30
C ASP A 524 8.12 -32.20 -11.22
N GLU A 525 6.87 -32.37 -11.68
CA GLU A 525 6.23 -33.68 -11.75
C GLU A 525 6.91 -34.60 -12.78
N ILE A 526 7.24 -34.09 -13.97
CA ILE A 526 8.01 -34.83 -14.98
C ILE A 526 9.34 -35.28 -14.39
N HIS A 527 10.11 -34.36 -13.80
CA HIS A 527 11.40 -34.68 -13.19
C HIS A 527 11.27 -35.73 -12.09
N ARG A 528 10.22 -35.66 -11.26
CA ARG A 528 9.94 -36.66 -10.22
C ARG A 528 9.66 -38.04 -10.81
N VAL A 529 8.86 -38.11 -11.87
CA VAL A 529 8.54 -39.37 -12.57
C VAL A 529 9.80 -39.95 -13.22
N GLU A 530 10.61 -39.13 -13.88
CA GLU A 530 11.88 -39.53 -14.50
C GLU A 530 12.91 -40.00 -13.47
N GLU A 531 13.04 -39.30 -12.35
CA GLU A 531 13.91 -39.70 -11.23
C GLU A 531 13.46 -41.03 -10.62
N ALA A 532 12.16 -41.24 -10.44
CA ALA A 532 11.62 -42.52 -9.98
C ALA A 532 11.91 -43.66 -10.98
N LYS A 533 11.78 -43.42 -12.29
CA LYS A 533 12.16 -44.38 -13.34
C LYS A 533 13.66 -44.69 -13.29
N ARG A 534 14.52 -43.68 -13.12
CA ARG A 534 15.98 -43.82 -13.01
C ARG A 534 16.38 -44.66 -11.79
N LEU A 535 15.81 -44.36 -10.62
CA LEU A 535 16.07 -45.11 -9.38
C LEU A 535 15.64 -46.57 -9.49
N LYS A 536 14.49 -46.83 -10.13
CA LYS A 536 14.02 -48.20 -10.40
C LYS A 536 14.98 -48.96 -11.32
N PHE A 537 15.43 -48.32 -12.41
CA PHE A 537 16.39 -48.92 -13.33
C PHE A 537 17.75 -49.20 -12.67
N GLU A 538 18.24 -48.28 -11.85
CA GLU A 538 19.48 -48.47 -11.08
C GLU A 538 19.37 -49.62 -10.09
N ALA A 539 18.25 -49.73 -9.37
CA ALA A 539 17.97 -50.85 -8.47
C ALA A 539 17.90 -52.20 -9.21
N GLU A 540 17.23 -52.24 -10.37
CA GLU A 540 17.18 -53.44 -11.22
C GLU A 540 18.57 -53.84 -11.74
N LYS A 541 19.39 -52.86 -12.14
CA LYS A 541 20.77 -53.08 -12.58
C LYS A 541 21.67 -53.58 -11.44
N GLN A 542 21.54 -53.02 -10.24
CA GLN A 542 22.27 -53.51 -9.05
C GLN A 542 21.87 -54.94 -8.71
N ALA A 543 20.57 -55.21 -8.63
CA ALA A 543 20.06 -56.56 -8.38
C ALA A 543 20.55 -57.56 -9.45
N TYR A 544 20.60 -57.16 -10.72
CA TYR A 544 21.18 -57.98 -11.79
C TYR A 544 22.68 -58.24 -11.59
N ASN A 545 23.44 -57.23 -11.19
CA ASN A 545 24.88 -57.35 -11.00
C ASN A 545 25.25 -58.31 -9.85
N GLU A 546 24.42 -58.38 -8.80
CA GLU A 546 24.58 -59.26 -7.64
C GLU A 546 24.30 -60.75 -7.94
N LEU A 547 23.62 -61.06 -9.05
CA LEU A 547 23.35 -62.45 -9.45
C LEU A 547 24.64 -63.22 -9.80
N SER A 548 24.64 -64.52 -9.51
CA SER A 548 25.69 -65.47 -9.92
C SER A 548 25.74 -65.61 -11.46
N PRO A 549 26.85 -66.12 -12.03
CA PRO A 549 26.94 -66.37 -13.47
C PRO A 549 25.84 -67.31 -14.01
N GLU A 550 25.45 -68.32 -13.22
CA GLU A 550 24.40 -69.29 -13.58
C GLU A 550 23.00 -68.65 -13.56
N GLU A 551 22.73 -67.80 -12.56
CA GLU A 551 21.46 -67.05 -12.45
C GLU A 551 21.30 -66.01 -13.57
N LYS A 552 22.40 -65.34 -13.96
CA LYS A 552 22.42 -64.43 -15.12
C LYS A 552 22.11 -65.17 -16.42
N GLN A 553 22.66 -66.37 -16.59
CA GLN A 553 22.40 -67.21 -17.78
C GLN A 553 20.94 -67.67 -17.83
N GLN A 554 20.36 -68.10 -16.70
CA GLN A 554 18.95 -68.48 -16.64
C GLN A 554 18.03 -67.30 -16.94
N ARG A 555 18.29 -66.12 -16.36
CA ARG A 555 17.52 -64.90 -16.62
C ARG A 555 17.56 -64.46 -18.07
N LEU A 556 18.70 -64.63 -18.74
CA LEU A 556 18.85 -64.36 -20.18
C LEU A 556 18.02 -65.35 -21.02
N LEU A 557 18.05 -66.63 -20.69
CA LEU A 557 17.25 -67.66 -21.36
C LEU A 557 15.74 -67.38 -21.16
N ASP A 558 15.30 -67.10 -19.94
CA ASP A 558 13.90 -66.78 -19.64
C ASP A 558 13.45 -65.54 -20.40
N GLY A 559 14.29 -64.50 -20.44
CA GLY A 559 14.08 -63.31 -21.26
C GLY A 559 13.92 -63.68 -22.74
N LEU A 560 14.86 -64.41 -23.34
CA LEU A 560 14.80 -64.79 -24.75
C LEU A 560 13.55 -65.61 -25.13
N TYR A 561 13.08 -66.49 -24.24
CA TYR A 561 11.92 -67.35 -24.50
C TYR A 561 10.55 -66.72 -24.19
N HIS A 562 10.50 -65.68 -23.34
CA HIS A 562 9.24 -65.05 -22.89
C HIS A 562 9.13 -63.56 -23.22
N TYR A 563 10.14 -62.97 -23.86
CA TYR A 563 10.04 -61.59 -24.35
C TYR A 563 8.97 -61.50 -25.43
N ASN A 564 8.01 -60.60 -25.24
CA ASN A 564 6.97 -60.37 -26.24
C ASN A 564 7.59 -59.52 -27.36
N TRP A 565 7.93 -60.14 -28.49
CA TRP A 565 8.63 -59.49 -29.62
C TRP A 565 7.74 -58.54 -30.44
N THR A 566 6.51 -58.30 -30.01
CA THR A 566 5.58 -57.33 -30.62
C THR A 566 5.67 -56.00 -29.88
N SER A 567 6.02 -54.93 -30.59
CA SER A 567 5.97 -53.56 -30.08
C SER A 567 4.52 -53.13 -29.89
N ASP A 568 4.06 -52.96 -28.65
CA ASP A 568 2.81 -52.25 -28.38
C ASP A 568 3.03 -50.74 -28.60
N GLU A 569 2.17 -50.13 -29.39
CA GLU A 569 2.22 -48.72 -29.83
C GLU A 569 1.86 -47.69 -28.72
N ASP A 570 1.73 -48.11 -27.46
CA ASP A 570 1.09 -47.31 -26.39
C ASP A 570 2.06 -46.59 -25.42
N ASP A 571 3.37 -46.52 -25.71
CA ASP A 571 4.29 -45.70 -24.90
C ASP A 571 4.31 -44.25 -25.41
N THR A 572 3.21 -43.52 -25.17
CA THR A 572 3.02 -42.13 -25.61
C THR A 572 3.60 -41.07 -24.66
N LEU A 573 4.43 -41.45 -23.69
CA LEU A 573 5.14 -40.51 -22.81
C LEU A 573 6.66 -40.73 -22.91
N GLY A 574 7.23 -40.43 -24.08
CA GLY A 574 8.66 -40.63 -24.31
C GLY A 574 9.22 -40.16 -25.65
N HIS A 575 8.59 -39.21 -26.33
CA HIS A 575 9.18 -38.58 -27.52
C HIS A 575 9.36 -37.07 -27.29
N SER A 576 10.54 -36.71 -26.78
CA SER A 576 11.16 -35.39 -26.96
C SER A 576 12.32 -35.53 -27.92
#